data_AF-A0A3A9WL23-F1
#
_entry.id   AF-A0A3A9WL23-F1
#
_cell.length_a   1.000
_cell.length_b   1.000
_cell.length_c   1.000
_cell.angle_alpha   90.00
_cell.angle_beta   90.00
_cell.angle_gamma   90.00
#
_symmetry.space_group_name_H-M   'P 1'
#
loop_
_entity.id
_entity.type
_entity.pdbx_description
1 polymer ?
#
loop_
_entity_poly.entity_id
_entity_poly.type
_entity_poly.pdbx_seq_one_letter_code
_entity_poly.pdbx_strand_id
1 'polypeptide(L)'
;MKITNFYGNLLYQTDSYPLIRDHLDKIVNRMLEGMLENQDVIFHEINNYHPDYLGIPIEKLKKLNLAIDDCRTTIANEYGFKNWNEVEKLKDSYDQNFEKAVNLLINGDFTELKRLVTSYPDLVTKTSKYGHKATLLIYTASNGVEMWRQKAPKNLPEITQFLIDRGADINATIFIYGGYFNTADLLATSSHPFEAGIGAEMMKILKSES
;
A
#
# COMPACT_ATOMS: atom_id res chain seq x y z
N MET A 1 -12.92 12.69 7.72
CA MET A 1 -13.28 11.75 6.63
C MET A 1 -12.11 10.80 6.42
N LYS A 2 -12.33 9.50 6.19
CA LYS A 2 -11.25 8.55 5.86
C LYS A 2 -10.83 8.71 4.39
N ILE A 3 -9.57 8.39 4.06
CA ILE A 3 -9.04 8.48 2.69
C ILE A 3 -9.85 7.63 1.70
N THR A 4 -10.29 6.45 2.15
CA THR A 4 -11.17 5.56 1.39
C THR A 4 -12.53 6.16 1.07
N ASN A 5 -13.04 7.06 1.92
CA ASN A 5 -14.32 7.72 1.66
C ASN A 5 -14.17 8.87 0.65
N PHE A 6 -13.01 9.54 0.65
CA PHE A 6 -12.75 10.66 -0.26
C PHE A 6 -12.53 10.21 -1.71
N TYR A 7 -11.66 9.22 -1.90
CA TYR A 7 -11.40 8.64 -3.22
C TYR A 7 -12.50 7.64 -3.64
N GLY A 8 -13.18 7.02 -2.68
CA GLY A 8 -14.28 6.10 -2.93
C GLY A 8 -13.87 4.93 -3.81
N ASN A 9 -14.68 4.65 -4.83
CA ASN A 9 -14.45 3.53 -5.74
C ASN A 9 -13.19 3.69 -6.59
N LEU A 10 -12.66 4.92 -6.74
CA LEU A 10 -11.47 5.15 -7.57
C LEU A 10 -10.32 4.22 -7.14
N LEU A 11 -10.05 4.09 -5.83
CA LEU A 11 -8.97 3.24 -5.31
C LEU A 11 -9.03 1.77 -5.77
N TYR A 12 -10.21 1.27 -6.15
CA TYR A 12 -10.45 -0.13 -6.46
C TYR A 12 -10.62 -0.40 -7.97
N GLN A 13 -10.62 0.64 -8.82
CA GLN A 13 -10.91 0.57 -10.26
C GLN A 13 -9.75 0.02 -11.11
N THR A 14 -9.03 -0.98 -10.63
CA THR A 14 -7.86 -1.56 -11.31
C THR A 14 -8.18 -2.23 -12.66
N ASP A 15 -9.44 -2.49 -12.96
CA ASP A 15 -9.95 -3.04 -14.22
C ASP A 15 -10.45 -1.98 -15.21
N SER A 16 -10.63 -0.74 -14.74
CA SER A 16 -11.25 0.35 -15.50
C SER A 16 -10.24 1.17 -16.30
N TYR A 17 -8.94 0.93 -16.09
CA TYR A 17 -7.85 1.65 -16.74
C TYR A 17 -6.91 0.66 -17.44
N PRO A 18 -6.51 0.93 -18.70
CA PRO A 18 -5.64 0.01 -19.44
C PRO A 18 -4.24 -0.06 -18.84
N LEU A 19 -3.72 1.05 -18.30
CA LEU A 19 -2.40 1.13 -17.68
C LEU A 19 -2.49 1.70 -16.27
N ILE A 20 -1.58 1.25 -15.41
CA ILE A 20 -1.49 1.72 -14.01
C ILE A 20 -1.29 3.23 -13.95
N ARG A 21 -0.45 3.79 -14.83
CA ARG A 21 -0.21 5.24 -14.89
C ARG A 21 -1.48 6.06 -15.13
N ASP A 22 -2.41 5.52 -15.93
CA ASP A 22 -3.63 6.24 -16.29
C ASP A 22 -4.58 6.29 -15.08
N HIS A 23 -4.58 5.23 -14.26
CA HIS A 23 -5.29 5.21 -12.99
C HIS A 23 -4.66 6.15 -11.95
N LEU A 24 -3.33 6.11 -11.79
CA LEU A 24 -2.63 6.99 -10.86
C LEU A 24 -2.79 8.47 -11.23
N ASP A 25 -2.84 8.81 -12.52
CA ASP A 25 -3.14 10.18 -12.97
C ASP A 25 -4.55 10.63 -12.54
N LYS A 26 -5.55 9.73 -12.54
CA LYS A 26 -6.87 10.03 -11.98
C LYS A 26 -6.85 10.24 -10.48
N ILE A 27 -6.05 9.46 -9.75
CA ILE A 27 -5.86 9.64 -8.30
C ILE A 27 -5.21 11.00 -8.03
N VAL A 28 -4.18 11.41 -8.77
CA VAL A 28 -3.55 12.73 -8.66
C VAL A 28 -4.56 13.86 -8.89
N ASN A 29 -5.37 13.77 -9.95
CA ASN A 29 -6.38 14.79 -10.21
C ASN A 29 -7.44 14.85 -9.09
N ARG A 30 -7.85 13.70 -8.57
CA ARG A 30 -8.79 13.64 -7.45
C ARG A 30 -8.19 14.20 -6.16
N MET A 31 -6.91 13.97 -5.93
CA MET A 31 -6.16 14.55 -4.81
C MET A 31 -6.10 16.09 -4.93
N LEU A 32 -5.83 16.62 -6.12
CA LEU A 32 -5.84 18.06 -6.40
C LEU A 32 -7.21 18.69 -6.10
N GLU A 33 -8.30 18.05 -6.52
CA GLU A 33 -9.66 18.50 -6.16
C GLU A 33 -9.83 18.59 -4.65
N GLY A 34 -9.45 17.55 -3.91
CA GLY A 34 -9.57 17.53 -2.45
C GLY A 34 -8.66 18.57 -1.77
N MET A 35 -7.50 18.86 -2.34
CA MET A 35 -6.62 19.93 -1.88
C MET A 35 -7.28 21.31 -2.06
N LEU A 36 -7.87 21.57 -3.24
CA LEU A 36 -8.58 22.83 -3.54
C LEU A 36 -9.86 23.00 -2.71
N GLU A 37 -10.53 21.90 -2.39
CA GLU A 37 -11.68 21.85 -1.48
C GLU A 37 -11.30 21.92 0.00
N ASN A 38 -10.01 22.02 0.32
CA ASN A 38 -9.46 22.07 1.67
C ASN A 38 -9.83 20.85 2.55
N GLN A 39 -9.79 19.65 1.97
CA GLN A 39 -10.10 18.40 2.65
C GLN A 39 -8.91 17.94 3.52
N ASP A 40 -9.08 17.92 4.84
CA ASP A 40 -8.03 17.53 5.82
C ASP A 40 -7.32 16.21 5.47
N VAL A 41 -8.08 15.24 4.96
CA VAL A 41 -7.57 13.91 4.62
C VAL A 41 -6.50 13.95 3.53
N ILE A 42 -6.58 14.89 2.59
CA ILE A 42 -5.57 15.06 1.54
C ILE A 42 -4.30 15.67 2.12
N PHE A 43 -4.41 16.63 3.02
CA PHE A 43 -3.22 17.17 3.68
C PHE A 43 -2.56 16.13 4.59
N HIS A 44 -3.31 15.21 5.19
CA HIS A 44 -2.73 14.07 5.89
C HIS A 44 -1.96 13.16 4.95
N GLU A 45 -2.47 12.87 3.75
CA GLU A 45 -1.77 12.08 2.75
C GLU A 45 -0.46 12.78 2.29
N ILE A 46 -0.53 14.07 1.96
CA ILE A 46 0.65 14.92 1.65
C ILE A 46 1.67 14.85 2.78
N ASN A 47 1.21 15.00 4.03
CA ASN A 47 2.05 14.95 5.21
C ASN A 47 2.77 13.61 5.42
N ASN A 48 2.22 12.51 4.91
CA ASN A 48 2.80 11.19 5.09
C ASN A 48 3.73 10.77 3.93
N TYR A 49 3.53 11.31 2.72
CA TYR A 49 4.24 10.83 1.54
C TYR A 49 4.98 11.89 0.73
N HIS A 50 4.72 13.18 0.93
CA HIS A 50 5.52 14.21 0.28
C HIS A 50 6.83 14.44 1.05
N PRO A 51 8.01 14.20 0.45
CA PRO A 51 9.29 14.20 1.15
C PRO A 51 9.62 15.54 1.83
N ASP A 52 9.25 16.66 1.21
CA ASP A 52 9.50 18.00 1.78
C ASP A 52 8.54 18.37 2.92
N TYR A 53 7.46 17.59 3.12
CA TYR A 53 6.36 17.94 4.02
C TYR A 53 6.07 16.88 5.11
N LEU A 54 6.98 15.91 5.26
CA LEU A 54 6.87 14.87 6.28
C LEU A 54 6.78 15.45 7.69
N GLY A 55 5.73 15.09 8.41
CA GLY A 55 5.52 15.51 9.82
C GLY A 55 5.17 16.99 10.03
N ILE A 56 5.00 17.79 8.96
CA ILE A 56 4.51 19.17 9.05
C ILE A 56 3.04 19.21 9.52
N PRO A 57 2.67 20.05 10.50
CA PRO A 57 1.27 20.22 10.91
C PRO A 57 0.35 20.60 9.75
N ILE A 58 -0.83 19.97 9.67
CA ILE A 58 -1.82 20.19 8.61
C ILE A 58 -2.18 21.68 8.42
N GLU A 59 -2.34 22.43 9.51
CA GLU A 59 -2.64 23.87 9.49
C GLU A 59 -1.55 24.73 8.84
N LYS A 60 -0.31 24.23 8.78
CA LYS A 60 0.77 24.87 8.03
C LYS A 60 0.71 24.47 6.56
N LEU A 61 0.46 23.20 6.25
CA LEU A 61 0.35 22.72 4.86
C LEU A 61 -0.75 23.45 4.08
N LYS A 62 -1.91 23.66 4.71
CA LYS A 62 -3.04 24.41 4.11
C LYS A 62 -2.71 25.85 3.72
N LYS A 63 -1.63 26.42 4.25
CA LYS A 63 -1.19 27.80 3.96
C LYS A 63 -0.11 27.87 2.89
N LEU A 64 0.40 26.72 2.45
CA LEU A 64 1.37 26.65 1.37
C LEU A 64 0.67 26.77 0.02
N ASN A 65 1.39 27.27 -0.98
CA ASN A 65 0.91 27.33 -2.36
C ASN A 65 1.20 26.01 -3.08
N LEU A 66 0.55 24.93 -2.63
CA LEU A 66 0.69 23.60 -3.20
C LEU A 66 0.02 23.53 -4.58
N ALA A 67 0.61 22.74 -5.47
CA ALA A 67 0.20 22.58 -6.86
C ALA A 67 0.08 21.10 -7.24
N ILE A 68 -0.32 20.84 -8.48
CA ILE A 68 -0.47 19.47 -9.00
C ILE A 68 0.81 18.64 -8.89
N ASP A 69 1.98 19.26 -8.96
CA ASP A 69 3.26 18.56 -8.84
C ASP A 69 3.52 18.06 -7.40
N ASP A 70 3.00 18.73 -6.38
CA ASP A 70 3.00 18.21 -5.01
C ASP A 70 2.07 16.97 -4.90
N CYS A 71 0.92 16.98 -5.57
CA CYS A 71 0.05 15.79 -5.65
C CYS A 71 0.74 14.63 -6.36
N ARG A 72 1.38 14.87 -7.51
CA ARG A 72 2.16 13.86 -8.25
C ARG A 72 3.30 13.29 -7.40
N THR A 73 4.01 14.15 -6.68
CA THR A 73 5.09 13.73 -5.78
C THR A 73 4.54 12.87 -4.65
N THR A 74 3.43 13.28 -4.04
CA THR A 74 2.77 12.52 -2.96
C THR A 74 2.36 11.13 -3.44
N ILE A 75 1.61 11.04 -4.55
CA ILE A 75 1.12 9.76 -5.10
C ILE A 75 2.28 8.89 -5.61
N ALA A 76 3.32 9.46 -6.22
CA ALA A 76 4.49 8.69 -6.61
C ALA A 76 5.13 8.00 -5.39
N ASN A 77 5.35 8.74 -4.31
CA ASN A 77 5.97 8.21 -3.10
C ASN A 77 5.08 7.22 -2.35
N GLU A 78 3.77 7.45 -2.24
CA GLU A 78 2.83 6.51 -1.62
C GLU A 78 2.86 5.14 -2.32
N TYR A 79 2.92 5.15 -3.65
CA TYR A 79 2.99 3.93 -4.46
C TYR A 79 4.44 3.45 -4.70
N GLY A 80 5.41 4.00 -3.96
CA GLY A 80 6.81 3.55 -3.94
C GLY A 80 7.62 3.83 -5.20
N PHE A 81 7.17 4.74 -6.05
CA PHE A 81 7.95 5.24 -7.19
C PHE A 81 8.90 6.34 -6.73
N LYS A 82 10.07 6.46 -7.38
CA LYS A 82 11.04 7.49 -7.03
C LYS A 82 10.53 8.90 -7.32
N ASN A 83 9.73 9.05 -8.38
CA ASN A 83 9.15 10.31 -8.83
C ASN A 83 8.11 10.03 -9.92
N TRP A 84 7.37 11.08 -10.30
CA TRP A 84 6.32 10.98 -11.32
C TRP A 84 6.83 10.57 -12.70
N ASN A 85 8.07 10.91 -13.08
CA ASN A 85 8.62 10.51 -14.38
C ASN A 85 8.75 8.97 -14.52
N GLU A 86 8.90 8.24 -13.41
CA GLU A 86 8.84 6.78 -13.44
C GLU A 86 7.42 6.29 -13.71
N VAL A 87 6.41 6.92 -13.11
CA VAL A 87 4.99 6.63 -13.34
C VAL A 87 4.63 6.85 -14.82
N GLU A 88 5.04 7.97 -15.40
CA GLU A 88 4.76 8.30 -16.81
C GLU A 88 5.32 7.26 -17.81
N LYS A 89 6.45 6.65 -17.45
CA LYS A 89 7.14 5.64 -18.26
C LYS A 89 6.50 4.25 -18.13
N LEU A 90 5.68 3.99 -17.11
CA LEU A 90 5.04 2.69 -16.93
C LEU A 90 4.20 2.31 -18.15
N LYS A 91 4.36 1.06 -18.57
CA LYS A 91 3.54 0.41 -19.62
C LYS A 91 2.83 -0.83 -19.09
N ASP A 92 2.95 -1.11 -17.80
CA ASP A 92 2.29 -2.21 -17.13
C ASP A 92 0.79 -1.94 -16.96
N SER A 93 -0.01 -2.97 -17.22
CA SER A 93 -1.36 -3.13 -16.70
C SER A 93 -1.30 -3.80 -15.33
N TYR A 94 -2.41 -3.73 -14.58
CA TYR A 94 -2.57 -4.48 -13.34
C TYR A 94 -2.52 -6.00 -13.56
N ASP A 95 -1.92 -6.73 -12.62
CA ASP A 95 -2.18 -8.16 -12.45
C ASP A 95 -3.46 -8.30 -11.61
N GLN A 96 -4.57 -8.58 -12.27
CA GLN A 96 -5.90 -8.61 -11.64
C GLN A 96 -6.01 -9.66 -10.52
N ASN A 97 -5.31 -10.79 -10.64
CA ASN A 97 -5.31 -11.80 -9.59
C ASN A 97 -4.49 -11.35 -8.38
N PHE A 98 -3.37 -10.64 -8.61
CA PHE A 98 -2.58 -10.07 -7.53
C PHE A 98 -3.36 -8.96 -6.79
N GLU A 99 -3.94 -8.01 -7.50
CA GLU A 99 -4.74 -6.92 -6.88
C GLU A 99 -5.94 -7.48 -6.10
N LYS A 100 -6.60 -8.51 -6.64
CA LYS A 100 -7.66 -9.22 -5.92
C LYS A 100 -7.15 -9.91 -4.67
N ALA A 101 -5.99 -10.58 -4.73
CA ALA A 101 -5.39 -11.24 -3.57
C ALA A 101 -5.05 -10.25 -2.46
N VAL A 102 -4.47 -9.09 -2.80
CA VAL A 102 -4.22 -8.00 -1.84
C VAL A 102 -5.51 -7.54 -1.19
N ASN A 103 -6.57 -7.29 -1.97
CA ASN A 103 -7.86 -6.84 -1.43
C ASN A 103 -8.49 -7.88 -0.47
N LEU A 104 -8.46 -9.17 -0.83
CA LEU A 104 -8.97 -10.25 0.04
C LEU A 104 -8.15 -10.34 1.34
N LEU A 105 -6.82 -10.21 1.26
CA LEU A 105 -5.92 -10.23 2.40
C LEU A 105 -6.22 -9.10 3.38
N ILE A 106 -6.25 -7.85 2.92
CA ILE A 106 -6.43 -6.68 3.80
C ILE A 106 -7.85 -6.57 4.38
N ASN A 107 -8.83 -7.24 3.75
CA ASN A 107 -10.20 -7.34 4.25
C ASN A 107 -10.42 -8.56 5.16
N GLY A 108 -9.46 -9.47 5.26
CA GLY A 108 -9.56 -10.69 6.08
C GLY A 108 -10.38 -11.81 5.44
N ASP A 109 -10.62 -11.77 4.12
CA ASP A 109 -11.42 -12.73 3.36
C ASP A 109 -10.64 -14.04 3.09
N PHE A 110 -10.22 -14.71 4.17
CA PHE A 110 -9.24 -15.78 4.11
C PHE A 110 -9.68 -16.98 3.26
N THR A 111 -10.96 -17.36 3.32
CA THR A 111 -11.50 -18.47 2.52
C THR A 111 -11.31 -18.25 1.01
N GLU A 112 -11.64 -17.04 0.53
CA GLU A 112 -11.49 -16.70 -0.89
C GLU A 112 -10.03 -16.48 -1.26
N LEU A 113 -9.22 -15.89 -0.38
CA LEU A 113 -7.77 -15.76 -0.60
C LEU A 113 -7.13 -17.14 -0.77
N LYS A 114 -7.46 -18.09 0.12
CA LYS A 114 -6.96 -19.46 0.08
C LYS A 114 -7.34 -20.16 -1.21
N ARG A 115 -8.59 -19.98 -1.67
CA ARG A 115 -9.05 -20.52 -2.96
C ARG A 115 -8.24 -19.93 -4.12
N LEU A 116 -8.07 -18.60 -4.13
CA LEU A 116 -7.35 -17.90 -5.20
C LEU A 116 -5.87 -18.31 -5.27
N VAL A 117 -5.16 -18.31 -4.15
CA VAL A 117 -3.75 -18.73 -4.07
C VAL A 117 -3.58 -20.22 -4.40
N THR A 118 -4.58 -21.06 -4.12
CA THR A 118 -4.54 -22.47 -4.53
C THR A 118 -4.73 -22.64 -6.04
N SER A 119 -5.57 -21.81 -6.67
CA SER A 119 -5.73 -21.80 -8.13
C SER A 119 -4.55 -21.18 -8.88
N TYR A 120 -3.86 -20.22 -8.26
CA TYR A 120 -2.71 -19.51 -8.83
C TYR A 120 -1.55 -19.48 -7.82
N PRO A 121 -0.80 -20.59 -7.68
CA PRO A 121 0.25 -20.70 -6.66
C PRO A 121 1.39 -19.69 -6.83
N ASP A 122 1.62 -19.19 -8.04
CA ASP A 122 2.62 -18.17 -8.35
C ASP A 122 2.33 -16.80 -7.69
N LEU A 123 1.11 -16.57 -7.19
CA LEU A 123 0.75 -15.32 -6.50
C LEU A 123 1.62 -15.05 -5.27
N VAL A 124 2.10 -16.08 -4.58
CA VAL A 124 2.88 -15.91 -3.33
C VAL A 124 4.30 -15.40 -3.57
N THR A 125 4.82 -15.57 -4.79
CA THR A 125 6.15 -15.10 -5.20
C THR A 125 6.10 -13.88 -6.11
N LYS A 126 4.90 -13.47 -6.55
CA LYS A 126 4.70 -12.25 -7.33
C LYS A 126 4.85 -11.00 -6.48
N THR A 127 5.16 -9.90 -7.18
CA THR A 127 5.26 -8.56 -6.63
C THR A 127 4.23 -7.64 -7.25
N SER A 128 3.78 -6.65 -6.49
CA SER A 128 3.00 -5.52 -6.98
C SER A 128 3.66 -4.89 -8.20
N LYS A 129 2.83 -4.37 -9.10
CA LYS A 129 3.30 -3.62 -10.27
C LYS A 129 3.66 -2.17 -9.93
N TYR A 130 3.33 -1.69 -8.73
CA TYR A 130 3.76 -0.40 -8.20
C TYR A 130 5.28 -0.33 -7.97
N GLY A 131 5.78 0.85 -7.58
CA GLY A 131 7.22 1.12 -7.45
C GLY A 131 7.86 0.35 -6.31
N HIS A 132 7.15 0.16 -5.19
CA HIS A 132 7.66 -0.58 -4.03
C HIS A 132 7.83 -2.09 -4.27
N LYS A 133 7.17 -2.69 -5.29
CA LYS A 133 7.26 -4.14 -5.61
C LYS A 133 6.94 -5.08 -4.43
N ALA A 134 5.99 -4.72 -3.56
CA ALA A 134 5.62 -5.55 -2.41
C ALA A 134 5.05 -6.90 -2.84
N THR A 135 5.44 -7.97 -2.14
CA THR A 135 4.79 -9.29 -2.21
C THR A 135 3.51 -9.31 -1.39
N LEU A 136 2.69 -10.35 -1.52
CA LEU A 136 1.53 -10.56 -0.62
C LEU A 136 1.96 -10.62 0.85
N LEU A 137 3.13 -11.20 1.14
CA LEU A 137 3.64 -11.28 2.51
C LEU A 137 4.01 -9.90 3.06
N ILE A 138 4.60 -9.01 2.25
CA ILE A 138 4.91 -7.64 2.68
C ILE A 138 3.63 -6.87 3.06
N TYR A 139 2.52 -7.08 2.35
CA TYR A 139 1.24 -6.46 2.69
C TYR A 139 0.73 -6.83 4.10
N THR A 140 1.15 -7.96 4.68
CA THR A 140 0.73 -8.35 6.04
C THR A 140 1.39 -7.50 7.13
N ALA A 141 2.47 -6.78 6.83
CA ALA A 141 3.06 -5.80 7.75
C ALA A 141 2.15 -4.58 7.99
N SER A 142 1.17 -4.33 7.11
CA SER A 142 0.30 -3.14 7.15
C SER A 142 1.09 -1.83 7.25
N ASN A 143 2.25 -1.78 6.58
CA ASN A 143 3.17 -0.65 6.57
C ASN A 143 4.03 -0.72 5.30
N GLY A 144 4.51 0.43 4.83
CA GLY A 144 5.34 0.49 3.63
C GLY A 144 4.62 0.24 2.31
N VAL A 145 3.29 0.34 2.35
CA VAL A 145 2.36 0.18 1.23
C VAL A 145 1.36 1.34 1.26
N GLU A 146 0.47 1.41 0.28
CA GLU A 146 -0.50 2.48 0.09
C GLU A 146 -1.30 2.75 1.38
N MET A 147 -1.50 4.02 1.75
CA MET A 147 -2.08 4.44 3.03
C MET A 147 -3.42 3.76 3.30
N TRP A 148 -4.24 3.64 2.25
CA TRP A 148 -5.57 3.06 2.32
C TRP A 148 -5.57 1.52 2.41
N ARG A 149 -4.43 0.86 2.13
CA ARG A 149 -4.22 -0.59 2.23
C ARG A 149 -3.57 -1.03 3.53
N GLN A 150 -3.12 -0.10 4.39
CA GLN A 150 -2.56 -0.41 5.71
C GLN A 150 -3.67 -0.83 6.70
N LYS A 151 -4.18 -2.06 6.54
CA LYS A 151 -5.26 -2.62 7.37
C LYS A 151 -4.82 -3.93 8.02
N ALA A 152 -5.17 -4.08 9.30
CA ALA A 152 -4.81 -5.22 10.13
C ALA A 152 -6.05 -6.02 10.59
N PRO A 153 -6.65 -6.88 9.73
CA PRO A 153 -7.76 -7.73 10.15
C PRO A 153 -7.31 -8.73 11.23
N LYS A 154 -8.22 -9.15 12.12
CA LYS A 154 -7.89 -10.00 13.28
C LYS A 154 -7.28 -11.35 12.91
N ASN A 155 -7.60 -11.88 11.73
CA ASN A 155 -7.08 -13.15 11.21
C ASN A 155 -5.81 -12.99 10.36
N LEU A 156 -5.18 -11.81 10.33
CA LEU A 156 -3.93 -11.59 9.59
C LEU A 156 -2.78 -12.53 10.02
N PRO A 157 -2.65 -12.98 11.29
CA PRO A 157 -1.68 -14.02 11.66
C PRO A 157 -1.88 -15.33 10.89
N GLU A 158 -3.13 -15.80 10.79
CA GLU A 158 -3.48 -17.02 10.06
C GLU A 158 -3.18 -16.88 8.56
N ILE A 159 -3.50 -15.73 7.98
CA ILE A 159 -3.19 -15.42 6.57
C ILE A 159 -1.68 -15.40 6.34
N THR A 160 -0.92 -14.79 7.26
CA THR A 160 0.55 -14.70 7.18
C THR A 160 1.18 -16.08 7.20
N GLN A 161 0.80 -16.93 8.17
CA GLN A 161 1.28 -18.31 8.23
C GLN A 161 0.94 -19.07 6.95
N PHE A 162 -0.30 -18.93 6.45
CA PHE A 162 -0.72 -19.58 5.21
C PHE A 162 0.16 -19.19 4.01
N LEU A 163 0.52 -17.91 3.87
CA LEU A 163 1.38 -17.47 2.76
C LEU A 163 2.79 -18.07 2.88
N ILE A 164 3.34 -18.12 4.09
CA ILE A 164 4.66 -18.73 4.36
C ILE A 164 4.62 -20.23 4.04
N ASP A 165 3.59 -20.95 4.51
CA ASP A 165 3.39 -22.38 4.23
C ASP A 165 3.27 -22.66 2.72
N ARG A 166 2.86 -21.66 1.93
CA ARG A 166 2.77 -21.72 0.46
C ARG A 166 4.05 -21.30 -0.25
N GLY A 167 5.11 -20.96 0.48
CA GLY A 167 6.42 -20.63 -0.06
C GLY A 167 6.65 -19.13 -0.30
N ALA A 168 5.90 -18.25 0.37
CA ALA A 168 6.26 -16.83 0.39
C ALA A 168 7.63 -16.63 1.05
N ASP A 169 8.51 -15.88 0.40
CA ASP A 169 9.85 -15.61 0.90
C ASP A 169 9.80 -14.55 2.01
N ILE A 170 10.09 -14.95 3.25
CA ILE A 170 10.16 -14.09 4.43
C ILE A 170 11.29 -13.05 4.35
N ASN A 171 12.32 -13.31 3.53
CA ASN A 171 13.49 -12.46 3.36
C ASN A 171 13.33 -11.51 2.15
N ALA A 172 12.22 -11.60 1.41
CA ALA A 172 11.94 -10.64 0.34
C ALA A 172 11.92 -9.22 0.92
N THR A 173 12.60 -8.29 0.25
CA THR A 173 12.68 -6.90 0.68
C THR A 173 12.07 -5.96 -0.35
N ILE A 174 11.57 -4.83 0.12
CA ILE A 174 11.15 -3.70 -0.71
C ILE A 174 12.01 -2.47 -0.42
N PHE A 175 12.22 -1.62 -1.42
CA PHE A 175 12.93 -0.35 -1.25
C PHE A 175 11.93 0.78 -1.00
N ILE A 176 11.85 1.23 0.25
CA ILE A 176 11.00 2.33 0.70
C ILE A 176 11.70 3.09 1.81
N TYR A 177 11.25 4.30 2.16
CA TYR A 177 11.83 5.09 3.26
C TYR A 177 13.38 5.23 3.20
N GLY A 178 13.96 5.15 2.00
CA GLY A 178 15.41 5.22 1.78
C GLY A 178 16.21 3.96 2.11
N GLY A 179 15.56 2.81 2.35
CA GLY A 179 16.24 1.55 2.71
C GLY A 179 15.51 0.31 2.19
N TYR A 180 16.12 -0.85 2.42
CA TYR A 180 15.52 -2.15 2.14
C TYR A 180 14.95 -2.74 3.42
N PHE A 181 13.68 -3.16 3.37
CA PHE A 181 12.97 -3.68 4.53
C PHE A 181 12.22 -4.97 4.15
N ASN A 182 12.34 -6.00 4.98
CA ASN A 182 11.51 -7.20 4.87
C ASN A 182 10.20 -7.03 5.66
N THR A 183 9.33 -8.05 5.63
CA THR A 183 8.04 -8.00 6.33
C THR A 183 8.19 -7.79 7.84
N ALA A 184 9.20 -8.39 8.47
CA ALA A 184 9.42 -8.29 9.91
C ALA A 184 9.89 -6.88 10.31
N ASP A 185 10.77 -6.26 9.50
CA ASP A 185 11.24 -4.89 9.73
C ASP A 185 10.09 -3.87 9.65
N LEU A 186 9.24 -4.02 8.63
CA LEU A 186 8.06 -3.17 8.42
C LEU A 186 7.03 -3.35 9.52
N LEU A 187 6.77 -4.60 9.94
CA LEU A 187 5.86 -4.91 11.02
C LEU A 187 6.33 -4.30 12.34
N ALA A 188 7.63 -4.38 12.64
CA ALA A 188 8.20 -3.86 13.88
C ALA A 188 8.01 -2.35 14.07
N THR A 189 7.78 -1.61 12.97
CA THR A 189 7.54 -0.15 12.97
C THR A 189 6.09 0.23 12.67
N SER A 190 5.20 -0.74 12.50
CA SER A 190 3.79 -0.51 12.17
C SER A 190 2.91 -0.39 13.42
N SER A 191 2.10 0.65 13.53
CA SER A 191 1.12 0.76 14.63
C SER A 191 -0.10 -0.15 14.41
N HIS A 192 -0.56 -0.33 13.15
CA HIS A 192 -1.84 -0.96 12.84
C HIS A 192 -1.99 -2.39 13.44
N PRO A 193 -1.04 -3.32 13.28
CA PRO A 193 -1.18 -4.67 13.82
C PRO A 193 -1.08 -4.70 15.36
N PHE A 194 -0.32 -3.80 15.97
CA PHE A 194 -0.19 -3.72 17.43
C PHE A 194 -1.44 -3.13 18.08
N GLU A 195 -2.02 -2.08 17.51
CA GLU A 195 -3.31 -1.53 17.94
C GLU A 195 -4.45 -2.54 17.75
N ALA A 196 -4.38 -3.36 16.69
CA ALA A 196 -5.27 -4.50 16.49
C ALA A 196 -5.00 -5.68 17.43
N GLY A 197 -3.96 -5.63 18.28
CA GLY A 197 -3.63 -6.67 19.26
C GLY A 197 -3.08 -7.97 18.65
N ILE A 198 -2.61 -7.94 17.40
CA ILE A 198 -2.08 -9.11 16.67
C ILE A 198 -0.57 -8.99 16.37
N GLY A 199 0.03 -7.82 16.60
CA GLY A 199 1.44 -7.56 16.25
C GLY A 199 2.44 -8.52 16.89
N ALA A 200 2.25 -8.89 18.15
CA ALA A 200 3.15 -9.82 18.85
C ALA A 200 3.11 -11.24 18.26
N GLU A 201 1.92 -11.72 17.89
CA GLU A 201 1.74 -13.03 17.25
C GLU A 201 2.37 -13.04 15.85
N MET A 202 2.10 -12.01 15.06
CA MET A 202 2.70 -11.81 13.74
C MET A 202 4.24 -11.80 13.79
N MET A 203 4.84 -11.09 14.75
CA MET A 203 6.30 -11.05 14.93
C MET A 203 6.87 -12.42 15.28
N LYS A 204 6.12 -13.26 16.01
CA LYS A 204 6.54 -14.63 16.33
C LYS A 204 6.57 -15.48 15.05
N ILE A 205 5.52 -15.42 14.23
CA ILE A 205 5.42 -16.16 12.96
C ILE A 205 6.60 -15.81 12.04
N LEU A 206 6.89 -14.52 11.86
CA LEU A 206 7.94 -14.08 10.95
C LEU A 206 9.37 -14.42 11.44
N LYS A 207 9.55 -14.58 12.76
CA LYS A 207 10.86 -14.92 13.37
C LYS A 207 11.08 -16.42 13.56
N SER A 208 10.03 -17.25 13.60
CA SER A 208 10.17 -18.69 13.79
C SER A 208 10.70 -19.42 12.55
N GLU A 209 10.63 -18.75 11.40
CA GLU A 209 10.99 -19.31 10.08
C GLU A 209 12.32 -18.73 9.55
N SER A 210 13.00 -17.90 10.35
CA SER A 210 14.30 -17.23 10.03
C SER A 210 15.51 -18.10 10.34
#